data_AF-C1MT82-F1
#
_entry.id   AF-C1MT82-F1
#
_cell.length_a   1.000
_cell.length_b   1.000
_cell.length_c   1.000
_cell.angle_alpha   90.00
_cell.angle_beta   90.00
_cell.angle_gamma   90.00
#
_symmetry.space_group_name_H-M   'P 1'
#
loop_
_entity.id
_entity.type
_entity.pdbx_description
1 polymer ?
#
loop_
_entity_poly.entity_id
_entity_poly.type
_entity_poly.pdbx_seq_one_letter_code
_entity_poly.pdbx_strand_id
1 'polypeptide(L)'
;MKDVGAALPDEDDANDPDFASNVDQAQVAKALSQLQGNPGLVNALQHKLDDLVGMSSGFVESLHYKVRARVNALTTLQESHDELYEKYLDEKRALEAKYRDLYAPLYVKRAGIVKGAEDVDATPGEDDDETEEAPVGIPDFWLCALRNHEIFEQQITEKDEPALKFLNDITCTPLQDLPVDEKKKEEEDDDDEEEEEDDEPQRGFRLDFHFDENPYFSNEVLSKSYHMVDEEDPILESAEGTDIEWAQGKNLCVKVLRKKPKKGDKKGKPITKTEKADSFFNFFSPPDVPGEGDDLTEEEAEQLQDFMEMDYEMGAIIKEKIIPDAISWFTGEAKQDEDDSDYDDEDDDDESEDFDEDDEDDDSDDDAPARGRGRGKAKSKAPAGADDGEKPPECKQQ
;
A
#
# COMPACT_ATOMS: atom_id res chain seq x y z
N MET A 1 -20.69 -68.24 -2.64
CA MET A 1 -21.21 -67.96 -3.99
C MET A 1 -22.30 -66.89 -3.89
N LYS A 2 -21.88 -65.64 -3.98
CA LYS A 2 -22.63 -64.53 -4.59
C LYS A 2 -21.58 -63.73 -5.35
N ASP A 3 -21.66 -63.81 -6.65
CA ASP A 3 -20.91 -63.02 -7.63
C ASP A 3 -21.30 -61.55 -7.46
N VAL A 4 -20.31 -60.67 -7.39
CA VAL A 4 -20.47 -59.24 -7.64
C VAL A 4 -19.18 -58.81 -8.33
N GLY A 5 -19.15 -59.01 -9.65
CA GLY A 5 -18.24 -58.28 -10.51
C GLY A 5 -18.68 -56.83 -10.51
N ALA A 6 -17.94 -55.98 -9.80
CA ALA A 6 -17.99 -54.55 -10.04
C ALA A 6 -17.16 -54.30 -11.30
N ALA A 7 -17.83 -53.87 -12.36
CA ALA A 7 -17.19 -53.39 -13.57
C ALA A 7 -16.22 -52.25 -13.19
N LEU A 8 -15.02 -52.30 -13.76
CA LEU A 8 -14.11 -51.17 -13.77
C LEU A 8 -14.82 -50.00 -14.48
N PRO A 9 -14.70 -48.75 -13.99
CA PRO A 9 -15.20 -47.59 -14.72
C PRO A 9 -14.46 -47.47 -16.06
N ASP A 10 -15.21 -47.05 -17.09
CA ASP A 10 -14.75 -46.90 -18.47
C ASP A 10 -13.66 -45.80 -18.59
N GLU A 11 -12.79 -45.91 -19.60
CA GLU A 11 -11.62 -45.05 -19.83
C GLU A 11 -11.95 -43.58 -20.25
N ASP A 12 -13.21 -43.15 -20.13
CA ASP A 12 -13.68 -41.80 -20.50
C ASP A 12 -13.80 -40.82 -19.31
N ASP A 13 -13.53 -41.24 -18.07
CA ASP A 13 -13.43 -40.34 -16.89
C ASP A 13 -12.05 -39.62 -16.78
N ALA A 14 -11.16 -39.79 -17.77
CA ALA A 14 -9.81 -39.23 -17.75
C ALA A 14 -9.71 -37.75 -18.14
N ASN A 15 -10.85 -37.06 -18.25
CA ASN A 15 -10.95 -35.68 -18.71
C ASN A 15 -11.93 -34.87 -17.86
N ASP A 16 -11.90 -35.10 -16.54
CA ASP A 16 -12.65 -34.31 -15.56
C ASP A 16 -12.09 -32.88 -15.49
N PRO A 17 -12.85 -31.85 -15.90
CA PRO A 17 -12.40 -30.47 -15.92
C PRO A 17 -12.28 -29.84 -14.52
N ASP A 18 -12.73 -30.51 -13.45
CA ASP A 18 -12.72 -29.95 -12.08
C ASP A 18 -11.33 -29.95 -11.42
N PHE A 19 -10.29 -30.49 -12.07
CA PHE A 19 -8.91 -30.37 -11.56
C PHE A 19 -8.28 -28.99 -11.84
N ALA A 20 -8.88 -28.18 -12.73
CA ALA A 20 -8.36 -26.88 -13.12
C ALA A 20 -8.64 -25.76 -12.10
N SER A 21 -9.44 -25.99 -11.05
CA SER A 21 -9.93 -24.94 -10.14
C SER A 21 -8.99 -24.59 -8.98
N ASN A 22 -7.90 -25.35 -8.76
CA ASN A 22 -7.01 -25.15 -7.59
C ASN A 22 -5.72 -24.34 -7.89
N VAL A 23 -5.66 -23.69 -9.05
CA VAL A 23 -4.65 -22.66 -9.31
C VAL A 23 -5.39 -21.43 -9.76
N ASP A 24 -5.39 -20.39 -8.92
CA ASP A 24 -5.92 -19.09 -9.30
C ASP A 24 -5.06 -18.53 -10.45
N GLN A 25 -5.59 -18.62 -11.66
CA GLN A 25 -4.93 -18.12 -12.87
C GLN A 25 -4.66 -16.62 -12.76
N ALA A 26 -5.44 -15.87 -11.98
CA ALA A 26 -5.21 -14.46 -11.72
C ALA A 26 -3.98 -14.24 -10.84
N GLN A 27 -3.78 -15.03 -9.77
CA GLN A 27 -2.57 -14.96 -8.94
C GLN A 27 -1.30 -15.35 -9.72
N VAL A 28 -1.40 -16.35 -10.60
CA VAL A 28 -0.27 -16.79 -11.42
C VAL A 28 0.08 -15.79 -12.52
N ALA A 29 -0.92 -15.20 -13.17
CA ALA A 29 -0.72 -14.10 -14.12
C ALA A 29 -0.09 -12.87 -13.43
N LYS A 30 -0.50 -12.59 -12.19
CA LYS A 30 0.02 -11.50 -11.38
C LYS A 30 1.46 -11.73 -10.89
N ALA A 31 1.85 -12.96 -10.58
CA ALA A 31 3.25 -13.28 -10.23
C ALA A 31 4.19 -13.23 -11.45
N LEU A 32 3.69 -13.51 -12.66
CA LEU A 32 4.45 -13.37 -13.90
C LEU A 32 4.61 -11.92 -14.37
N SER A 33 3.64 -11.05 -14.11
CA SER A 33 3.73 -9.62 -14.45
C SER A 33 4.81 -8.87 -13.64
N GLN A 34 5.25 -9.44 -12.52
CA GLN A 34 6.32 -8.94 -11.65
C GLN A 34 7.75 -9.32 -12.11
N LEU A 35 7.90 -10.18 -13.13
CA LEU A 35 9.20 -10.58 -13.71
C LEU A 35 9.50 -9.75 -14.97
N GLN A 36 9.92 -8.49 -14.80
CA GLN A 36 10.10 -7.57 -15.92
C GLN A 36 11.52 -7.64 -16.54
N GLY A 37 11.59 -7.43 -17.86
CA GLY A 37 12.83 -7.41 -18.63
C GLY A 37 12.78 -8.01 -20.04
N ASN A 38 11.71 -8.73 -20.44
CA ASN A 38 11.53 -9.17 -21.82
C ASN A 38 10.07 -9.61 -22.11
N PRO A 39 9.24 -8.81 -22.81
CA PRO A 39 7.84 -9.15 -23.10
C PRO A 39 7.66 -10.38 -24.01
N GLY A 40 8.69 -10.75 -24.78
CA GLY A 40 8.71 -12.02 -25.50
C GLY A 40 8.99 -13.22 -24.58
N LEU A 41 9.71 -12.99 -23.48
CA LEU A 41 9.94 -14.00 -22.43
C LEU A 41 8.73 -14.10 -21.50
N VAL A 42 8.08 -12.99 -21.14
CA VAL A 42 6.85 -12.98 -20.34
C VAL A 42 5.72 -13.63 -21.12
N ASN A 43 5.47 -13.28 -22.40
CA ASN A 43 4.48 -14.00 -23.21
C ASN A 43 4.86 -15.48 -23.44
N ALA A 44 6.14 -15.82 -23.55
CA ALA A 44 6.58 -17.21 -23.66
C ALA A 44 6.53 -17.96 -22.33
N LEU A 45 6.63 -17.26 -21.20
CA LEU A 45 6.45 -17.79 -19.84
C LEU A 45 4.96 -17.93 -19.57
N GLN A 46 4.12 -16.93 -19.85
CA GLN A 46 2.67 -16.96 -19.80
C GLN A 46 2.10 -18.08 -20.68
N HIS A 47 2.50 -18.20 -21.95
CA HIS A 47 2.07 -19.34 -22.77
C HIS A 47 2.59 -20.68 -22.24
N LYS A 48 3.80 -20.73 -21.67
CA LYS A 48 4.31 -21.94 -21.03
C LYS A 48 3.64 -22.25 -19.70
N LEU A 49 3.19 -21.21 -18.98
CA LEU A 49 2.55 -21.29 -17.68
C LEU A 49 1.08 -21.59 -17.87
N ASP A 50 0.38 -21.06 -18.87
CA ASP A 50 -0.92 -21.56 -19.35
C ASP A 50 -0.81 -23.00 -19.87
N ASP A 51 0.33 -23.37 -20.49
CA ASP A 51 0.67 -24.77 -20.81
C ASP A 51 1.17 -25.57 -19.57
N LEU A 52 1.30 -24.99 -18.36
CA LEU A 52 1.79 -25.67 -17.12
C LEU A 52 0.79 -25.61 -15.96
N VAL A 53 -0.12 -24.65 -15.98
CA VAL A 53 -1.20 -24.39 -15.04
C VAL A 53 -2.40 -25.14 -15.60
N GLY A 54 -2.87 -26.14 -14.87
CA GLY A 54 -3.87 -27.09 -15.37
C GLY A 54 -3.28 -28.23 -16.22
N MET A 55 -2.07 -28.09 -16.77
CA MET A 55 -1.27 -29.28 -17.11
C MET A 55 -0.68 -29.81 -15.82
N SER A 56 -1.26 -30.87 -15.26
CA SER A 56 -0.48 -31.71 -14.38
C SER A 56 0.83 -31.99 -15.11
N SER A 57 1.96 -31.70 -14.46
CA SER A 57 3.28 -31.63 -15.11
C SER A 57 3.77 -33.00 -15.64
N GLY A 58 2.85 -33.95 -15.84
CA GLY A 58 3.04 -35.38 -15.94
C GLY A 58 3.60 -35.98 -14.66
N PHE A 59 4.05 -35.15 -13.72
CA PHE A 59 4.78 -35.57 -12.54
C PHE A 59 3.88 -36.43 -11.67
N VAL A 60 2.70 -35.91 -11.31
CA VAL A 60 1.72 -36.63 -10.49
C VAL A 60 1.29 -37.93 -11.18
N GLU A 61 1.08 -37.91 -12.50
CA GLU A 61 0.70 -39.06 -13.32
C GLU A 61 1.79 -40.11 -13.37
N SER A 62 3.06 -39.68 -13.39
CA SER A 62 4.25 -40.54 -13.39
C SER A 62 4.53 -41.18 -12.03
N LEU A 63 3.91 -40.67 -10.95
CA LEU A 63 4.06 -41.26 -9.62
C LEU A 63 3.46 -42.68 -9.59
N HIS A 64 4.08 -43.54 -8.80
CA HIS A 64 3.55 -44.87 -8.53
C HIS A 64 2.10 -44.79 -8.03
N TYR A 65 1.20 -45.67 -8.48
CA TYR A 65 -0.25 -45.55 -8.21
C TYR A 65 -0.61 -45.38 -6.72
N LYS A 66 0.14 -46.01 -5.80
CA LYS A 66 -0.04 -45.82 -4.34
C LYS A 66 0.31 -44.42 -3.85
N VAL A 67 1.26 -43.74 -4.50
CA VAL A 67 1.62 -42.36 -4.20
C VAL A 67 0.53 -41.43 -4.74
N ARG A 68 0.04 -41.65 -5.98
CA ARG A 68 -1.13 -40.91 -6.50
C ARG A 68 -2.34 -41.04 -5.59
N ALA A 69 -2.65 -42.25 -5.14
CA ALA A 69 -3.75 -42.47 -4.19
C ALA A 69 -3.57 -41.70 -2.86
N ARG A 70 -2.33 -41.45 -2.43
CA ARG A 70 -2.06 -40.61 -1.25
C ARG A 70 -2.20 -39.13 -1.57
N VAL A 71 -1.72 -38.67 -2.73
CA VAL A 71 -1.89 -37.28 -3.18
C VAL A 71 -3.38 -36.95 -3.30
N ASN A 72 -4.18 -37.79 -3.94
CA ASN A 72 -5.62 -37.57 -4.05
C ASN A 72 -6.30 -37.54 -2.66
N ALA A 73 -5.86 -38.39 -1.73
CA ALA A 73 -6.36 -38.34 -0.35
C ALA A 73 -5.97 -37.04 0.38
N LEU A 74 -4.81 -36.44 0.06
CA LEU A 74 -4.42 -35.13 0.56
C LEU A 74 -5.24 -34.01 -0.11
N THR A 75 -5.56 -34.11 -1.40
CA THR A 75 -6.44 -33.16 -2.09
C THR A 75 -7.84 -33.13 -1.47
N THR A 76 -8.45 -34.28 -1.21
CA THR A 76 -9.75 -34.33 -0.49
C THR A 76 -9.64 -33.77 0.93
N LEU A 77 -8.48 -33.92 1.58
CA LEU A 77 -8.24 -33.31 2.89
C LEU A 77 -8.11 -31.78 2.79
N GLN A 78 -7.52 -31.28 1.70
CA GLN A 78 -7.43 -29.84 1.41
C GLN A 78 -8.83 -29.24 1.19
N GLU A 79 -9.69 -29.89 0.41
CA GLU A 79 -11.09 -29.46 0.25
C GLU A 79 -11.80 -29.32 1.61
N SER A 80 -11.59 -30.29 2.52
CA SER A 80 -12.17 -30.23 3.87
C SER A 80 -11.56 -29.11 4.73
N HIS A 81 -10.29 -28.77 4.51
CA HIS A 81 -9.65 -27.63 5.16
C HIS A 81 -10.23 -26.32 4.65
N ASP A 82 -10.37 -26.17 3.33
CA ASP A 82 -10.88 -24.95 2.71
C ASP A 82 -12.34 -24.69 3.12
N GLU A 83 -13.17 -25.74 3.18
CA GLU A 83 -14.53 -25.66 3.75
C GLU A 83 -14.57 -25.19 5.23
N LEU A 84 -13.53 -25.46 6.01
CA LEU A 84 -13.42 -24.98 7.40
C LEU A 84 -12.89 -23.54 7.44
N TYR A 85 -11.97 -23.22 6.54
CA TYR A 85 -11.41 -21.88 6.40
C TYR A 85 -12.50 -20.87 6.00
N GLU A 86 -13.37 -21.21 5.05
CA GLU A 86 -14.53 -20.38 4.69
C GLU A 86 -15.44 -20.09 5.89
N LYS A 87 -15.69 -21.09 6.74
CA LYS A 87 -16.47 -20.86 7.98
C LYS A 87 -15.74 -19.93 8.94
N TYR A 88 -14.42 -20.02 9.04
CA TYR A 88 -13.61 -19.11 9.84
C TYR A 88 -13.72 -17.68 9.31
N LEU A 89 -13.67 -17.47 7.98
CA LEU A 89 -13.83 -16.15 7.37
C LEU A 89 -15.22 -15.57 7.64
N ASP A 90 -16.29 -16.37 7.49
CA ASP A 90 -17.65 -15.94 7.84
C ASP A 90 -17.78 -15.53 9.31
N GLU A 91 -17.19 -16.31 10.23
CA GLU A 91 -17.16 -15.98 11.65
C GLU A 91 -16.33 -14.71 11.94
N LYS A 92 -15.19 -14.53 11.26
CA LYS A 92 -14.34 -13.33 11.35
C LYS A 92 -15.11 -12.09 10.89
N ARG A 93 -15.73 -12.14 9.71
CA ARG A 93 -16.54 -11.03 9.16
C ARG A 93 -17.69 -10.65 10.09
N ALA A 94 -18.40 -11.65 10.62
CA ALA A 94 -19.47 -11.41 11.59
C ALA A 94 -18.96 -10.80 12.90
N LEU A 95 -17.76 -11.20 13.35
CA LEU A 95 -17.12 -10.64 14.54
C LEU A 95 -16.70 -9.17 14.33
N GLU A 96 -16.08 -8.88 13.19
CA GLU A 96 -15.68 -7.53 12.82
C GLU A 96 -16.89 -6.59 12.68
N ALA A 97 -17.94 -7.03 11.98
CA ALA A 97 -19.20 -6.27 11.87
C ALA A 97 -19.80 -5.98 13.26
N LYS A 98 -19.82 -6.98 14.15
CA LYS A 98 -20.30 -6.79 15.52
C LYS A 98 -19.50 -5.73 16.28
N TYR A 99 -18.16 -5.74 16.19
CA TYR A 99 -17.35 -4.75 16.91
C TYR A 99 -17.39 -3.38 16.25
N ARG A 100 -17.55 -3.31 14.92
CA ARG A 100 -17.84 -2.06 14.20
C ARG A 100 -19.08 -1.37 14.75
N ASP A 101 -20.18 -2.10 14.92
CA ASP A 101 -21.42 -1.58 15.52
C ASP A 101 -21.21 -1.09 16.97
N LEU A 102 -20.35 -1.75 17.73
CA LEU A 102 -20.01 -1.35 19.10
C LEU A 102 -19.11 -0.12 19.16
N TYR A 103 -18.22 0.06 18.19
CA TYR A 103 -17.32 1.22 18.10
C TYR A 103 -18.00 2.45 17.50
N ALA A 104 -18.94 2.28 16.56
CA ALA A 104 -19.66 3.38 15.92
C ALA A 104 -20.19 4.46 16.89
N PRO A 105 -20.92 4.14 17.99
CA PRO A 105 -21.37 5.16 18.93
C PRO A 105 -20.24 5.87 19.68
N LEU A 106 -19.07 5.21 19.85
CA LEU A 106 -17.89 5.84 20.45
C LEU A 106 -17.27 6.87 19.51
N TYR A 107 -17.18 6.56 18.22
CA TYR A 107 -16.67 7.50 17.22
C TYR A 107 -17.62 8.69 17.02
N VAL A 108 -18.93 8.48 17.02
CA VAL A 108 -19.92 9.58 16.99
C VAL A 108 -19.75 10.50 18.20
N LYS A 109 -19.55 9.94 19.39
CA LYS A 109 -19.29 10.72 20.62
C LYS A 109 -17.96 11.46 20.55
N ARG A 110 -16.89 10.83 20.04
CA ARG A 110 -15.59 11.48 19.78
C ARG A 110 -15.78 12.69 18.87
N ALA A 111 -16.46 12.52 17.74
CA ALA A 111 -16.74 13.62 16.80
C ALA A 111 -17.54 14.75 17.46
N GLY A 112 -18.53 14.41 18.30
CA GLY A 112 -19.29 15.38 19.09
C GLY A 112 -18.41 16.23 20.03
N ILE A 113 -17.46 15.59 20.71
CA ILE A 113 -16.50 16.27 21.61
C ILE A 113 -15.50 17.11 20.81
N VAL A 114 -14.89 16.54 19.76
CA VAL A 114 -13.92 17.23 18.90
C VAL A 114 -14.53 18.49 18.27
N LYS A 115 -15.80 18.44 17.85
CA LYS A 115 -16.53 19.59 17.31
C LYS A 115 -17.02 20.59 18.37
N GLY A 116 -17.03 20.21 19.66
CA GLY A 116 -17.63 21.00 20.74
C GLY A 116 -19.16 21.00 20.73
N ALA A 117 -19.78 20.02 20.06
CA ALA A 117 -21.23 19.78 20.12
C ALA A 117 -21.64 19.03 21.40
N GLU A 118 -20.70 18.27 21.98
CA GLU A 118 -20.84 17.61 23.28
C GLU A 118 -19.77 18.14 24.24
N ASP A 119 -20.17 18.98 25.19
CA ASP A 119 -19.29 19.48 26.25
C ASP A 119 -19.03 18.40 27.31
N VAL A 120 -17.83 18.47 27.92
CA VAL A 120 -17.43 17.60 29.02
C VAL A 120 -17.21 18.46 30.25
N ASP A 121 -17.79 18.04 31.38
CA ASP A 121 -17.62 18.76 32.66
C ASP A 121 -16.13 18.82 33.05
N ALA A 122 -15.60 20.03 33.19
CA ALA A 122 -14.25 20.29 33.68
C ALA A 122 -14.30 21.00 35.04
N THR A 123 -13.39 20.63 35.94
CA THR A 123 -13.12 21.39 37.16
C THR A 123 -11.86 22.21 36.96
N PRO A 124 -11.92 23.56 37.02
CA PRO A 124 -10.73 24.40 36.88
C PRO A 124 -9.64 24.00 37.87
N GLY A 125 -8.41 23.90 37.37
CA GLY A 125 -7.20 23.78 38.18
C GLY A 125 -6.89 25.07 38.95
N GLU A 126 -5.96 24.99 39.91
CA GLU A 126 -5.57 26.15 40.73
C GLU A 126 -4.94 27.29 39.91
N ASP A 127 -4.40 26.98 38.73
CA ASP A 127 -3.70 27.90 37.84
C ASP A 127 -4.54 28.35 36.62
N ASP A 128 -5.77 27.86 36.48
CA ASP A 128 -6.63 28.18 35.32
C ASP A 128 -7.25 29.57 35.46
N ASP A 129 -7.22 30.36 34.38
CA ASP A 129 -7.92 31.65 34.31
C ASP A 129 -9.40 31.43 33.96
N GLU A 130 -10.27 31.42 34.97
CA GLU A 130 -11.73 31.30 34.78
C GLU A 130 -12.35 32.42 33.91
N THR A 131 -11.59 33.47 33.57
CA THR A 131 -12.06 34.54 32.67
C THR A 131 -11.71 34.33 31.21
N GLU A 132 -10.89 33.31 30.90
CA GLU A 132 -10.55 32.94 29.53
C GLU A 132 -11.71 32.16 28.88
N GLU A 133 -12.16 32.61 27.70
CA GLU A 133 -13.17 31.89 26.92
C GLU A 133 -12.49 30.73 26.19
N ALA A 134 -12.91 29.50 26.51
CA ALA A 134 -12.41 28.31 25.84
C ALA A 134 -12.78 28.30 24.34
N PRO A 135 -11.89 27.80 23.46
CA PRO A 135 -12.24 27.57 22.06
C PRO A 135 -13.36 26.52 21.95
N VAL A 136 -14.10 26.57 20.84
CA VAL A 136 -15.13 25.55 20.55
C VAL A 136 -14.44 24.25 20.15
N GLY A 137 -14.76 23.16 20.85
CA GLY A 137 -14.24 21.83 20.56
C GLY A 137 -12.74 21.70 20.80
N ILE A 138 -12.09 20.84 20.01
CA ILE A 138 -10.64 20.60 20.02
C ILE A 138 -10.06 21.09 18.68
N PRO A 139 -9.49 22.30 18.63
CA PRO A 139 -8.94 22.86 17.39
C PRO A 139 -7.86 21.96 16.79
N ASP A 140 -7.84 21.89 15.46
CA ASP A 140 -6.82 21.20 14.66
C ASP A 140 -6.65 19.69 14.97
N PHE A 141 -7.60 19.05 15.66
CA PHE A 141 -7.48 17.66 16.14
C PHE A 141 -6.98 16.68 15.07
N TRP A 142 -7.65 16.59 13.93
CA TRP A 142 -7.27 15.67 12.86
C TRP A 142 -6.00 16.07 12.11
N LEU A 143 -5.76 17.39 11.96
CA LEU A 143 -4.52 17.88 11.36
C LEU A 143 -3.31 17.46 12.22
N CYS A 144 -3.41 17.64 13.54
CA CYS A 144 -2.37 17.22 14.48
C CYS A 144 -2.21 15.70 14.51
N ALA A 145 -3.31 14.94 14.56
CA ALA A 145 -3.26 13.47 14.54
C ALA A 145 -2.57 12.94 13.27
N LEU A 146 -2.96 13.43 12.09
CA LEU A 146 -2.32 13.04 10.83
C LEU A 146 -0.84 13.45 10.80
N ARG A 147 -0.51 14.69 11.19
CA ARG A 147 0.88 15.19 11.20
C ARG A 147 1.84 14.37 12.07
N ASN A 148 1.32 13.70 13.10
CA ASN A 148 2.17 12.90 14.00
C ASN A 148 2.55 11.55 13.39
N HIS A 149 1.89 11.09 12.33
CA HIS A 149 2.31 9.90 11.59
C HIS A 149 3.32 10.26 10.49
N GLU A 150 4.40 9.49 10.38
CA GLU A 150 5.56 9.81 9.52
C GLU A 150 5.22 10.00 8.03
N ILE A 151 4.40 9.13 7.43
CA ILE A 151 3.98 9.26 6.04
C ILE A 151 3.19 10.57 5.82
N PHE A 152 2.20 10.86 6.67
CA PHE A 152 1.40 12.07 6.54
C PHE A 152 2.18 13.35 6.86
N GLU A 153 3.19 13.28 7.74
CA GLU A 153 4.11 14.40 7.97
C GLU A 153 4.81 14.84 6.66
N GLN A 154 5.16 13.88 5.80
CA GLN A 154 5.79 14.11 4.50
C GLN A 154 4.79 14.56 3.43
N GLN A 155 3.57 14.02 3.45
CA GLN A 155 2.54 14.32 2.45
C GLN A 155 1.80 15.65 2.71
N ILE A 156 1.68 16.07 3.97
CA ILE A 156 1.02 17.34 4.34
C ILE A 156 2.01 18.50 4.20
N THR A 157 1.76 19.37 3.22
CA THR A 157 2.56 20.58 3.01
C THR A 157 2.00 21.77 3.79
N GLU A 158 2.82 22.81 4.00
CA GLU A 158 2.39 24.06 4.64
C GLU A 158 1.17 24.72 3.96
N LYS A 159 0.91 24.42 2.67
CA LYS A 159 -0.24 24.98 1.95
C LYS A 159 -1.55 24.27 2.28
N ASP A 160 -1.45 23.03 2.74
CA ASP A 160 -2.59 22.15 3.02
C ASP A 160 -3.15 22.41 4.42
N GLU A 161 -2.28 22.74 5.38
CA GLU A 161 -2.68 22.92 6.79
C GLU A 161 -3.91 23.81 6.96
N PRO A 162 -4.00 25.02 6.36
CA PRO A 162 -5.13 25.90 6.61
C PRO A 162 -6.47 25.35 6.10
N ALA A 163 -6.46 24.44 5.12
CA ALA A 163 -7.66 23.74 4.67
C ALA A 163 -7.98 22.54 5.59
N LEU A 164 -6.96 21.81 6.04
CA LEU A 164 -7.09 20.70 6.98
C LEU A 164 -7.57 21.12 8.37
N LYS A 165 -7.42 22.39 8.77
CA LYS A 165 -8.05 22.93 9.99
C LYS A 165 -9.58 22.83 10.00
N PHE A 166 -10.20 22.69 8.83
CA PHE A 166 -11.64 22.52 8.69
C PHE A 166 -12.08 21.04 8.72
N LEU A 167 -11.14 20.09 8.86
CA LEU A 167 -11.43 18.67 8.96
C LEU A 167 -11.98 18.33 10.35
N ASN A 168 -13.24 17.89 10.39
CA ASN A 168 -13.98 17.60 11.61
C ASN A 168 -13.90 16.15 12.05
N ASP A 169 -13.99 15.23 11.08
CA ASP A 169 -14.02 13.80 11.33
C ASP A 169 -13.47 13.03 10.14
N ILE A 170 -12.93 11.85 10.42
CA ILE A 170 -12.54 10.86 9.43
C ILE A 170 -13.24 9.56 9.79
N THR A 171 -14.06 9.05 8.87
CA THR A 171 -14.81 7.80 9.06
C THR A 171 -14.39 6.77 8.02
N CYS A 172 -14.52 5.49 8.36
CA CYS A 172 -14.25 4.38 7.46
C CYS A 172 -15.48 3.47 7.39
N THR A 173 -15.93 3.19 6.18
CA THR A 173 -17.09 2.34 5.90
C THR A 173 -16.68 1.26 4.90
N PRO A 174 -16.88 -0.02 5.19
CA PRO A 174 -16.67 -1.08 4.20
C PRO A 174 -17.58 -0.88 2.99
N LEU A 175 -17.09 -1.21 1.80
CA LEU A 175 -17.86 -0.97 0.58
C LEU A 175 -19.16 -1.80 0.52
N GLN A 176 -19.15 -3.01 1.10
CA GLN A 176 -20.35 -3.86 1.21
C GLN A 176 -21.46 -3.26 2.09
N ASP A 177 -21.13 -2.32 2.98
CA ASP A 177 -22.10 -1.67 3.87
C ASP A 177 -22.65 -0.37 3.27
N LEU A 178 -22.11 0.10 2.14
CA LEU A 178 -22.59 1.29 1.47
C LEU A 178 -23.97 1.03 0.82
N PRO A 179 -24.89 2.00 0.89
CA PRO A 179 -26.19 1.87 0.24
C PRO A 179 -26.03 1.80 -1.29
N VAL A 180 -26.58 0.73 -1.88
CA VAL A 180 -26.56 0.43 -3.33
C VAL A 180 -27.09 1.57 -4.21
N ASP A 181 -27.92 2.46 -3.66
CA ASP A 181 -28.59 3.55 -4.37
C ASP A 181 -27.69 4.75 -4.75
N GLU A 182 -26.42 4.81 -4.30
CA GLU A 182 -25.51 5.92 -4.67
C GLU A 182 -24.92 5.80 -6.09
N LYS A 183 -24.93 4.61 -6.72
CA LYS A 183 -24.36 4.41 -8.08
C LYS A 183 -25.38 4.54 -9.23
N LYS A 184 -26.68 4.33 -8.98
CA LYS A 184 -27.71 4.31 -10.05
C LYS A 184 -28.06 5.67 -10.68
N LYS A 185 -27.49 6.79 -10.22
CA LYS A 185 -27.87 8.12 -10.72
C LYS A 185 -27.07 8.64 -11.91
N GLU A 186 -25.95 8.02 -12.26
CA GLU A 186 -25.10 8.53 -13.35
C GLU A 186 -25.30 7.79 -14.68
N GLU A 187 -25.96 6.62 -14.70
CA GLU A 187 -26.07 5.78 -15.90
C GLU A 187 -27.50 5.60 -16.46
N GLU A 188 -28.52 6.29 -15.93
CA GLU A 188 -29.92 6.15 -16.37
C GLU A 188 -30.26 6.67 -17.80
N ASP A 189 -29.28 7.02 -18.64
CA ASP A 189 -29.53 7.61 -19.97
C ASP A 189 -29.16 6.73 -21.19
N ASP A 190 -28.66 5.50 -21.02
CA ASP A 190 -28.46 4.58 -22.15
C ASP A 190 -29.33 3.31 -22.02
N ASP A 191 -30.45 3.31 -22.76
CA ASP A 191 -31.22 2.11 -23.12
C ASP A 191 -30.28 1.14 -23.86
N ASP A 192 -29.73 0.11 -23.21
CA ASP A 192 -29.54 -1.22 -23.79
C ASP A 192 -28.99 -2.24 -22.76
N GLU A 193 -29.71 -3.36 -22.68
CA GLU A 193 -29.35 -4.65 -22.06
C GLU A 193 -29.19 -4.66 -20.52
N GLU A 194 -30.23 -5.20 -19.84
CA GLU A 194 -30.13 -5.79 -18.50
C GLU A 194 -29.13 -6.96 -18.57
N GLU A 195 -27.83 -6.66 -18.56
CA GLU A 195 -26.84 -7.63 -18.08
C GLU A 195 -27.15 -7.84 -16.60
N GLU A 196 -27.47 -9.07 -16.21
CA GLU A 196 -27.49 -9.42 -14.79
C GLU A 196 -26.04 -9.29 -14.32
N GLU A 197 -25.66 -8.08 -13.86
CA GLU A 197 -24.43 -7.86 -13.13
C GLU A 197 -24.43 -8.89 -12.01
N ASP A 198 -23.49 -9.83 -12.07
CA ASP A 198 -23.21 -10.72 -10.95
C ASP A 198 -23.12 -9.83 -9.71
N ASP A 199 -23.98 -10.07 -8.71
CA ASP A 199 -23.97 -9.44 -7.38
C ASP A 199 -22.66 -9.86 -6.65
N GLU A 200 -21.50 -9.59 -7.24
CA GLU A 200 -20.22 -9.86 -6.62
C GLU A 200 -20.08 -8.87 -5.46
N PRO A 201 -19.88 -9.35 -4.23
CA PRO A 201 -19.86 -8.49 -3.07
C PRO A 201 -18.74 -7.46 -3.23
N GLN A 202 -19.09 -6.17 -3.12
CA GLN A 202 -18.11 -5.11 -3.24
C GLN A 202 -17.17 -5.14 -2.03
N ARG A 203 -15.95 -5.64 -2.26
CA ARG A 203 -14.90 -5.77 -1.24
C ARG A 203 -14.05 -4.51 -1.18
N GLY A 204 -13.63 -4.16 0.04
CA GLY A 204 -12.78 -3.00 0.31
C GLY A 204 -13.44 -1.98 1.25
N PHE A 205 -12.93 -0.75 1.24
CA PHE A 205 -13.38 0.28 2.18
C PHE A 205 -13.34 1.69 1.58
N ARG A 206 -14.17 2.57 2.13
CA ARG A 206 -14.24 3.99 1.83
C ARG A 206 -13.89 4.80 3.07
N LEU A 207 -12.97 5.75 2.91
CA LEU A 207 -12.64 6.78 3.87
C LEU A 207 -13.41 8.05 3.52
N ASP A 208 -14.10 8.64 4.49
CA ASP A 208 -14.82 9.90 4.35
C ASP A 208 -14.24 10.96 5.28
N PHE A 209 -13.81 12.06 4.71
CA PHE A 209 -13.22 13.21 5.39
C PHE A 209 -14.26 14.33 5.44
N HIS A 210 -14.79 14.60 6.63
CA HIS A 210 -15.88 15.54 6.84
C HIS A 210 -15.33 16.94 7.12
N PHE A 211 -15.60 17.90 6.26
CA PHE A 211 -15.14 19.29 6.38
C PHE A 211 -16.27 20.24 6.76
N ASP A 212 -15.96 21.21 7.60
CA ASP A 212 -16.81 22.40 7.76
C ASP A 212 -16.78 23.28 6.50
N GLU A 213 -17.76 24.18 6.38
CA GLU A 213 -17.76 25.21 5.33
C GLU A 213 -16.44 25.98 5.37
N ASN A 214 -15.71 25.97 4.25
CA ASN A 214 -14.35 26.48 4.20
C ASN A 214 -14.11 27.28 2.91
N PRO A 215 -13.07 28.14 2.87
CA PRO A 215 -12.82 29.01 1.72
C PRO A 215 -12.04 28.33 0.58
N TYR A 216 -11.79 27.02 0.64
CA TYR A 216 -10.95 26.29 -0.30
C TYR A 216 -11.76 25.50 -1.32
N PHE A 217 -12.81 24.80 -0.89
CA PHE A 217 -13.69 23.99 -1.74
C PHE A 217 -15.10 23.92 -1.15
N SER A 218 -16.10 23.57 -1.96
CA SER A 218 -17.51 23.47 -1.54
C SER A 218 -17.92 22.11 -1.00
N ASN A 219 -17.12 21.06 -1.22
CA ASN A 219 -17.42 19.72 -0.72
C ASN A 219 -17.51 19.71 0.83
N GLU A 220 -18.57 19.14 1.36
CA GLU A 220 -18.71 18.86 2.80
C GLU A 220 -18.00 17.55 3.18
N VAL A 221 -17.91 16.61 2.24
CA VAL A 221 -17.22 15.33 2.42
C VAL A 221 -16.31 15.09 1.22
N LEU A 222 -15.05 14.77 1.49
CA LEU A 222 -14.12 14.22 0.50
C LEU A 222 -13.93 12.74 0.80
N SER A 223 -14.19 11.90 -0.20
CA SER A 223 -14.17 10.45 -0.06
C SER A 223 -13.05 9.81 -0.87
N LYS A 224 -12.49 8.73 -0.35
CA LYS A 224 -11.51 7.87 -1.00
C LYS A 224 -11.92 6.41 -0.81
N SER A 225 -12.19 5.70 -1.90
CA SER A 225 -12.58 4.29 -1.91
C SER A 225 -11.44 3.43 -2.45
N TYR A 226 -11.24 2.27 -1.83
CA TYR A 226 -10.33 1.22 -2.31
C TYR A 226 -11.14 -0.04 -2.56
N HIS A 227 -11.13 -0.51 -3.79
CA HIS A 227 -11.74 -1.76 -4.21
C HIS A 227 -10.69 -2.85 -4.14
N MET A 228 -11.02 -3.93 -3.45
CA MET A 228 -10.07 -5.01 -3.17
C MET A 228 -10.55 -6.28 -3.85
N VAL A 229 -9.63 -7.07 -4.39
CA VAL A 229 -9.96 -8.38 -4.96
C VAL A 229 -10.38 -9.35 -3.86
N ASP A 230 -9.77 -9.24 -2.68
CA ASP A 230 -10.09 -10.07 -1.52
C ASP A 230 -10.05 -9.29 -0.19
N GLU A 231 -10.75 -9.84 0.82
CA GLU A 231 -10.77 -9.31 2.19
C GLU A 231 -9.54 -9.74 3.01
N GLU A 232 -8.98 -10.94 2.77
CA GLU A 232 -7.83 -11.44 3.53
C GLU A 232 -6.49 -11.04 2.91
N ASP A 233 -6.35 -11.20 1.59
CA ASP A 233 -5.18 -10.77 0.86
C ASP A 233 -5.44 -9.36 0.30
N PRO A 234 -4.77 -8.31 0.82
CA PRO A 234 -5.04 -6.92 0.46
C PRO A 234 -4.51 -6.59 -0.95
N ILE A 235 -5.10 -7.21 -1.95
CA ILE A 235 -4.83 -6.98 -3.35
C ILE A 235 -5.75 -5.84 -3.79
N LEU A 236 -5.15 -4.66 -4.00
CA LEU A 236 -5.83 -3.52 -4.59
C LEU A 236 -6.25 -3.85 -6.04
N GLU A 237 -7.53 -3.70 -6.34
CA GLU A 237 -8.09 -3.75 -7.70
C GLU A 237 -8.10 -2.35 -8.31
N SER A 238 -8.71 -1.40 -7.60
CA SER A 238 -8.83 0.00 -8.05
C SER A 238 -9.01 0.95 -6.86
N ALA A 239 -8.76 2.24 -7.10
CA ALA A 239 -9.00 3.29 -6.13
C ALA A 239 -9.76 4.45 -6.78
N GLU A 240 -10.73 5.00 -6.05
CA GLU A 240 -11.57 6.11 -6.50
C GLU A 240 -11.50 7.26 -5.50
N GLY A 241 -11.30 8.48 -5.98
CA GLY A 241 -11.24 9.65 -5.12
C GLY A 241 -12.27 10.70 -5.52
N THR A 242 -12.63 11.57 -4.58
CA THR A 242 -13.57 12.66 -4.84
C THR A 242 -12.92 13.80 -5.62
N ASP A 243 -13.57 14.21 -6.72
CA ASP A 243 -13.24 15.43 -7.43
C ASP A 243 -13.52 16.67 -6.55
N ILE A 244 -12.43 17.35 -6.14
CA ILE A 244 -12.52 18.50 -5.24
C ILE A 244 -13.00 19.73 -6.02
N GLU A 245 -14.11 20.30 -5.56
CA GLU A 245 -14.74 21.51 -6.11
C GLU A 245 -14.03 22.78 -5.60
N TRP A 246 -12.79 22.98 -6.06
CA TRP A 246 -11.95 24.09 -5.62
C TRP A 246 -12.55 25.47 -5.91
N ALA A 247 -12.57 26.32 -4.89
CA ALA A 247 -12.84 27.74 -5.02
C ALA A 247 -11.79 28.43 -5.91
N GLN A 248 -12.17 29.57 -6.49
CA GLN A 248 -11.33 30.25 -7.49
C GLN A 248 -9.93 30.60 -6.95
N GLY A 249 -8.91 29.97 -7.54
CA GLY A 249 -7.50 30.21 -7.18
C GLY A 249 -7.08 29.56 -5.85
N LYS A 250 -7.86 28.60 -5.36
CA LYS A 250 -7.62 27.88 -4.10
C LYS A 250 -7.22 26.42 -4.28
N ASN A 251 -7.12 25.94 -5.51
CA ASN A 251 -6.61 24.61 -5.81
C ASN A 251 -5.16 24.47 -5.30
N LEU A 252 -4.99 23.61 -4.30
CA LEU A 252 -3.72 23.38 -3.59
C LEU A 252 -2.82 22.38 -4.32
N CYS A 253 -3.41 21.50 -5.13
CA CYS A 253 -2.74 20.51 -5.97
C CYS A 253 -2.01 21.13 -7.19
N VAL A 254 -2.11 22.45 -7.38
CA VAL A 254 -1.51 23.12 -8.54
C VAL A 254 -0.76 24.40 -8.20
N LYS A 255 0.33 24.64 -8.94
CA LYS A 255 1.10 25.87 -8.89
C LYS A 255 0.85 26.73 -10.12
N VAL A 256 0.40 27.95 -9.88
CA VAL A 256 0.08 28.91 -10.95
C VAL A 256 1.30 29.78 -11.30
N LEU A 257 1.87 29.57 -12.48
CA LEU A 257 2.99 30.35 -13.03
C LEU A 257 2.48 31.43 -14.00
N ARG A 258 2.69 32.70 -13.66
CA ARG A 258 2.38 33.84 -14.56
C ARG A 258 3.57 34.15 -15.47
N LYS A 259 3.41 33.96 -16.78
CA LYS A 259 4.43 34.37 -17.77
C LYS A 259 4.20 35.81 -18.23
N LYS A 260 5.27 36.61 -18.30
CA LYS A 260 5.21 37.94 -18.91
C LYS A 260 4.83 37.81 -20.39
N PRO A 261 3.94 38.67 -20.91
CA PRO A 261 3.59 38.64 -22.34
C PRO A 261 4.84 38.85 -23.20
N LYS A 262 4.89 38.20 -24.37
CA LYS A 262 6.02 38.32 -25.31
C LYS A 262 6.25 39.81 -25.66
N LYS A 263 7.53 40.20 -25.72
CA LYS A 263 7.96 41.57 -26.02
C LYS A 263 7.52 41.96 -27.43
N GLY A 264 6.35 42.60 -27.54
CA GLY A 264 5.73 43.00 -28.80
C GLY A 264 4.22 43.24 -28.70
N ASP A 265 3.53 42.53 -27.80
CA ASP A 265 2.08 42.66 -27.63
C ASP A 265 1.73 43.76 -26.63
N LYS A 266 1.36 44.94 -27.14
CA LYS A 266 0.88 46.07 -26.32
C LYS A 266 -0.52 45.86 -25.71
N LYS A 267 -1.15 44.69 -25.92
CA LYS A 267 -2.50 44.33 -25.40
C LYS A 267 -2.64 42.88 -24.90
N GLY A 268 -1.55 42.11 -24.79
CA GLY A 268 -1.65 40.69 -24.43
C GLY A 268 -2.01 40.49 -22.96
N LYS A 269 -3.13 39.79 -22.69
CA LYS A 269 -3.44 39.29 -21.34
C LYS A 269 -2.28 38.39 -20.86
N PRO A 270 -1.89 38.44 -19.57
CA PRO A 270 -0.89 37.54 -19.02
C PRO A 270 -1.32 36.08 -19.23
N ILE A 271 -0.41 35.24 -19.71
CA ILE A 271 -0.64 33.80 -19.89
C ILE A 271 -0.36 33.13 -18.55
N THR A 272 -1.35 32.42 -18.05
CA THR A 272 -1.27 31.63 -16.82
C THR A 272 -1.01 30.18 -17.22
N LYS A 273 0.11 29.60 -16.77
CA LYS A 273 0.38 28.16 -16.89
C LYS A 273 0.20 27.54 -15.50
N THR A 274 -0.47 26.40 -15.43
CA THR A 274 -0.66 25.63 -14.21
C THR A 274 0.22 24.38 -14.29
N GLU A 275 0.88 24.01 -13.20
CA GLU A 275 1.72 22.80 -13.08
C GLU A 275 1.28 22.02 -11.82
N LYS A 276 1.32 20.69 -11.85
CA LYS A 276 1.01 19.84 -10.68
C LYS A 276 1.96 20.20 -9.54
N ALA A 277 1.45 20.22 -8.32
CA ALA A 277 2.19 20.55 -7.12
C ALA A 277 1.88 19.54 -6.02
N ASP A 278 2.88 19.30 -5.18
CA ASP A 278 2.73 18.44 -4.01
C ASP A 278 1.74 19.07 -3.03
N SER A 279 0.79 18.25 -2.61
CA SER A 279 -0.34 18.58 -1.74
C SER A 279 -0.94 17.27 -1.24
N PHE A 280 -1.30 17.23 0.04
CA PHE A 280 -2.06 16.12 0.63
C PHE A 280 -3.33 15.81 -0.16
N PHE A 281 -3.99 16.82 -0.71
CA PHE A 281 -5.25 16.67 -1.44
C PHE A 281 -5.12 15.91 -2.78
N ASN A 282 -3.90 15.61 -3.24
CA ASN A 282 -3.70 14.65 -4.34
C ASN A 282 -4.11 13.23 -3.94
N PHE A 283 -4.24 12.92 -2.64
CA PHE A 283 -4.78 11.65 -2.13
C PHE A 283 -6.19 11.33 -2.68
N PHE A 284 -6.99 12.36 -2.97
CA PHE A 284 -8.33 12.21 -3.58
C PHE A 284 -8.29 12.14 -5.10
N SER A 285 -7.09 12.08 -5.70
CA SER A 285 -6.89 11.90 -7.13
C SER A 285 -5.90 10.74 -7.33
N PRO A 286 -6.37 9.49 -7.16
CA PRO A 286 -5.51 8.31 -7.23
C PRO A 286 -4.78 8.23 -8.58
N PRO A 287 -3.66 7.51 -8.67
CA PRO A 287 -2.94 7.31 -9.92
C PRO A 287 -3.84 6.66 -10.98
N ASP A 288 -3.88 7.24 -12.19
CA ASP A 288 -4.62 6.67 -13.32
C ASP A 288 -3.93 5.36 -13.76
N VAL A 289 -4.67 4.25 -13.80
CA VAL A 289 -4.20 2.99 -14.35
C VAL A 289 -4.42 3.00 -15.88
N PRO A 290 -3.35 2.94 -16.69
CA PRO A 290 -3.47 2.94 -18.15
C PRO A 290 -4.22 1.69 -18.65
N GLY A 291 -4.96 1.83 -19.75
CA GLY A 291 -5.82 0.76 -20.25
C GLY A 291 -5.03 -0.39 -20.90
N GLU A 292 -5.68 -1.54 -21.10
CA GLU A 292 -5.13 -2.66 -21.86
C GLU A 292 -4.81 -2.23 -23.30
N GLY A 293 -3.57 -1.84 -23.57
CA GLY A 293 -3.10 -1.36 -24.87
C GLY A 293 -2.25 -0.10 -24.82
N ASP A 294 -2.13 0.55 -23.66
CA ASP A 294 -1.15 1.61 -23.44
C ASP A 294 0.24 1.01 -23.24
N ASP A 295 1.17 1.29 -24.16
CA ASP A 295 2.56 0.84 -24.08
C ASP A 295 3.31 1.64 -22.98
N LEU A 296 3.20 1.19 -21.73
CA LEU A 296 4.06 1.67 -20.64
C LEU A 296 5.45 1.06 -20.75
N THR A 297 6.47 1.89 -20.52
CA THR A 297 7.81 1.35 -20.28
C THR A 297 7.86 0.64 -18.93
N GLU A 298 8.83 -0.27 -18.77
CA GLU A 298 9.10 -0.97 -17.50
C GLU A 298 9.28 0.03 -16.34
N GLU A 299 10.05 1.10 -16.55
CA GLU A 299 10.26 2.17 -15.58
C GLU A 299 8.97 2.95 -15.24
N GLU A 300 8.07 3.18 -16.22
CA GLU A 300 6.79 3.85 -15.98
C GLU A 300 5.80 2.94 -15.22
N ALA A 301 5.82 1.64 -15.49
CA ALA A 301 5.00 0.65 -14.80
C ALA A 301 5.44 0.47 -13.33
N GLU A 302 6.75 0.37 -13.08
CA GLU A 302 7.31 0.32 -11.72
C GLU A 302 6.94 1.59 -10.93
N GLN A 303 7.11 2.79 -11.53
CA GLN A 303 6.73 4.04 -10.88
C GLN A 303 5.23 4.12 -10.57
N LEU A 304 4.38 3.65 -11.49
CA LEU A 304 2.94 3.61 -11.27
C LEU A 304 2.58 2.67 -10.10
N GLN A 305 3.22 1.49 -10.05
CA GLN A 305 3.04 0.54 -8.96
C GLN A 305 3.43 1.16 -7.62
N ASP A 306 4.60 1.81 -7.53
CA ASP A 306 5.05 2.49 -6.31
C ASP A 306 4.04 3.56 -5.85
N PHE A 307 3.46 4.32 -6.80
CA PHE A 307 2.44 5.31 -6.46
C PHE A 307 1.13 4.70 -5.97
N MET A 308 0.70 3.58 -6.56
CA MET A 308 -0.51 2.87 -6.12
C MET A 308 -0.32 2.23 -4.74
N GLU A 309 0.85 1.66 -4.48
CA GLU A 309 1.20 1.06 -3.19
C GLU A 309 1.23 2.12 -2.08
N MET A 310 1.94 3.23 -2.31
CA MET A 310 1.97 4.37 -1.38
C MET A 310 0.57 4.95 -1.14
N ASP A 311 -0.25 5.05 -2.19
CA ASP A 311 -1.62 5.53 -2.08
C ASP A 311 -2.49 4.60 -1.22
N TYR A 312 -2.40 3.28 -1.42
CA TYR A 312 -3.09 2.29 -0.60
C TYR A 312 -2.58 2.29 0.85
N GLU A 313 -1.27 2.35 1.05
CA GLU A 313 -0.63 2.39 2.36
C GLU A 313 -1.17 3.55 3.20
N MET A 314 -1.27 4.75 2.63
CA MET A 314 -1.92 5.88 3.30
C MET A 314 -3.37 5.56 3.72
N GLY A 315 -4.15 4.96 2.82
CA GLY A 315 -5.53 4.55 3.12
C GLY A 315 -5.61 3.53 4.26
N ALA A 316 -4.75 2.53 4.24
CA ALA A 316 -4.66 1.48 5.25
C ALA A 316 -4.26 2.06 6.62
N ILE A 317 -3.27 2.95 6.67
CA ILE A 317 -2.85 3.63 7.91
C ILE A 317 -4.01 4.42 8.52
N ILE A 318 -4.77 5.16 7.70
CA ILE A 318 -5.91 5.93 8.22
C ILE A 318 -6.97 4.98 8.81
N LYS A 319 -7.30 3.91 8.08
CA LYS A 319 -8.28 2.90 8.51
C LYS A 319 -7.86 2.18 9.79
N GLU A 320 -6.60 1.77 9.89
CA GLU A 320 -6.14 0.78 10.87
C GLU A 320 -5.43 1.39 12.08
N LYS A 321 -4.76 2.53 11.90
CA LYS A 321 -4.02 3.22 12.96
C LYS A 321 -4.69 4.51 13.39
N ILE A 322 -4.94 5.43 12.45
CA ILE A 322 -5.37 6.80 12.78
C ILE A 322 -6.80 6.82 13.32
N ILE A 323 -7.76 6.20 12.63
CA ILE A 323 -9.17 6.23 13.06
C ILE A 323 -9.36 5.53 14.41
N PRO A 324 -8.84 4.32 14.66
CA PRO A 324 -9.08 3.62 15.92
C PRO A 324 -8.45 4.30 17.13
N ASP A 325 -7.29 4.92 16.96
CA ASP A 325 -6.51 5.51 18.06
C ASP A 325 -6.15 6.99 17.86
N ALA A 326 -7.09 7.75 17.27
CA ALA A 326 -6.89 9.15 16.90
C ALA A 326 -6.40 10.04 18.05
N ILE A 327 -6.75 9.71 19.30
CA ILE A 327 -6.34 10.49 20.47
C ILE A 327 -4.84 10.34 20.75
N SER A 328 -4.29 9.12 20.70
CA SER A 328 -2.86 8.86 20.90
C SER A 328 -2.04 9.47 19.77
N TRP A 329 -2.57 9.46 18.55
CA TRP A 329 -2.00 10.20 17.42
C TRP A 329 -2.06 11.70 17.64
N PHE A 330 -3.15 12.26 18.16
CA PHE A 330 -3.26 13.68 18.47
C PHE A 330 -2.28 14.12 19.58
N THR A 331 -2.16 13.34 20.66
CA THR A 331 -1.24 13.62 21.78
C THR A 331 0.21 13.36 21.44
N GLY A 332 0.47 12.56 20.39
CA GLY A 332 1.81 12.15 19.98
C GLY A 332 2.37 10.97 20.78
N GLU A 333 1.53 10.29 21.58
CA GLU A 333 1.89 9.06 22.29
C GLU A 333 2.14 7.92 21.30
N ALA A 334 1.28 7.77 20.28
CA ALA A 334 1.43 6.72 19.26
C ALA A 334 2.73 6.84 18.45
N LYS A 335 3.21 8.07 18.20
CA LYS A 335 4.49 8.30 17.49
C LYS A 335 5.68 7.78 18.31
N GLN A 336 5.65 7.97 19.64
CA GLN A 336 6.72 7.51 20.53
C GLN A 336 6.76 5.99 20.61
N ASP A 337 5.61 5.33 20.64
CA ASP A 337 5.53 3.87 20.67
C ASP A 337 6.08 3.23 19.38
N GLU A 338 5.89 3.87 18.22
CA GLU A 338 6.50 3.42 16.95
C GLU A 338 8.02 3.60 16.97
N ASP A 339 8.53 4.77 17.40
CA ASP A 339 9.96 5.06 17.48
C ASP A 339 10.70 4.16 18.49
N ASP A 340 10.10 3.85 19.65
CA ASP A 340 10.72 3.02 20.69
C ASP A 340 10.78 1.52 20.30
N SER A 341 9.89 1.06 19.41
CA SER A 341 9.88 -0.32 18.93
C SER A 341 11.06 -0.67 18.01
N ASP A 342 11.74 0.34 17.46
CA ASP A 342 12.87 0.18 16.54
C ASP A 342 14.24 0.10 17.28
N TYR A 343 14.25 0.26 18.62
CA TYR A 343 15.46 0.26 19.45
C TYR A 343 15.66 -1.01 20.30
N ASP A 344 14.82 -2.04 20.17
CA ASP A 344 14.90 -3.27 20.98
C ASP A 344 15.55 -4.47 20.23
N ASP A 345 16.27 -4.24 19.12
CA ASP A 345 17.04 -5.27 18.37
C ASP A 345 18.55 -4.99 18.27
N GLU A 346 19.11 -4.21 19.22
CA GLU A 346 20.57 -4.05 19.36
C GLU A 346 21.06 -4.40 20.78
N ASP A 347 20.85 -5.63 21.26
CA ASP A 347 21.78 -6.28 22.23
C ASP A 347 21.52 -7.80 22.39
N ASP A 348 22.19 -8.64 21.60
CA ASP A 348 22.80 -9.86 22.16
C ASP A 348 24.10 -10.18 21.40
N ASP A 349 25.16 -9.48 21.84
CA ASP A 349 26.55 -9.72 21.49
C ASP A 349 27.04 -11.08 22.04
N ASP A 350 27.56 -11.92 21.13
CA ASP A 350 28.72 -12.82 21.27
C ASP A 350 28.80 -13.83 22.46
N GLU A 351 28.57 -15.12 22.15
CA GLU A 351 29.33 -16.19 22.81
C GLU A 351 29.89 -17.21 21.80
N SER A 352 31.19 -17.03 21.54
CA SER A 352 32.13 -17.97 20.90
C SER A 352 31.94 -19.44 21.29
N GLU A 353 31.94 -20.35 20.29
CA GLU A 353 32.56 -21.67 20.47
C GLU A 353 33.44 -22.03 19.26
N ASP A 354 34.75 -21.90 19.53
CA ASP A 354 35.87 -22.52 18.84
C ASP A 354 35.68 -24.04 18.75
N PHE A 355 35.61 -24.58 17.54
CA PHE A 355 35.73 -26.02 17.32
C PHE A 355 36.81 -26.28 16.27
N ASP A 356 38.06 -26.18 16.73
CA ASP A 356 39.19 -26.94 16.18
C ASP A 356 38.84 -28.44 16.20
N GLU A 357 38.64 -29.03 15.03
CA GLU A 357 38.86 -30.46 14.83
C GLU A 357 39.76 -30.65 13.61
N ASP A 358 41.07 -30.73 13.89
CA ASP A 358 42.03 -31.48 13.10
C ASP A 358 41.43 -32.88 12.82
N ASP A 359 41.31 -33.27 11.55
CA ASP A 359 41.59 -34.65 11.21
C ASP A 359 42.44 -34.71 9.94
N GLU A 360 43.48 -35.52 10.10
CA GLU A 360 44.66 -35.68 9.27
C GLU A 360 44.37 -36.61 8.08
N ASP A 361 45.27 -36.56 7.10
CA ASP A 361 45.57 -37.60 6.10
C ASP A 361 44.50 -37.84 4.98
N ASP A 362 44.85 -38.11 3.73
CA ASP A 362 46.01 -38.81 3.20
C ASP A 362 46.20 -38.47 1.71
N ASP A 363 47.45 -38.65 1.31
CA ASP A 363 48.15 -38.36 0.07
C ASP A 363 47.50 -38.84 -1.25
N SER A 364 47.83 -38.13 -2.33
CA SER A 364 48.60 -38.76 -3.41
C SER A 364 49.27 -37.70 -4.29
N ASP A 365 50.58 -37.58 -4.10
CA ASP A 365 51.65 -37.51 -5.11
C ASP A 365 51.24 -37.24 -6.57
N ASP A 366 51.90 -36.29 -7.24
CA ASP A 366 53.22 -36.61 -7.82
C ASP A 366 53.89 -35.43 -8.56
N ASP A 367 55.21 -35.40 -8.40
CA ASP A 367 56.27 -34.87 -9.26
C ASP A 367 56.41 -33.35 -9.56
N ALA A 368 57.11 -32.66 -8.65
CA ALA A 368 58.52 -32.22 -8.80
C ALA A 368 59.18 -32.12 -10.23
N PRO A 369 60.35 -31.43 -10.39
CA PRO A 369 60.82 -30.26 -9.66
C PRO A 369 61.70 -29.27 -10.48
N ALA A 370 62.02 -28.16 -9.79
CA ALA A 370 63.36 -27.59 -9.64
C ALA A 370 63.90 -26.50 -10.61
N ARG A 371 64.38 -25.45 -9.91
CA ARG A 371 65.64 -24.69 -10.05
C ARG A 371 65.57 -23.32 -10.71
N GLY A 372 66.05 -22.32 -9.96
CA GLY A 372 66.99 -21.35 -10.53
C GLY A 372 66.96 -19.92 -10.02
N ARG A 373 67.52 -19.69 -8.83
CA ARG A 373 68.40 -18.56 -8.44
C ARG A 373 68.32 -17.24 -9.27
N GLY A 374 68.03 -16.15 -8.57
CA GLY A 374 69.06 -15.12 -8.33
C GLY A 374 68.84 -13.68 -8.86
N ARG A 375 68.66 -12.77 -7.88
CA ARG A 375 69.19 -11.38 -7.75
C ARG A 375 68.78 -10.31 -8.80
N GLY A 376 68.08 -9.28 -8.30
CA GLY A 376 68.77 -8.01 -7.97
C GLY A 376 68.10 -6.67 -8.33
N LYS A 377 68.10 -5.77 -7.31
CA LYS A 377 68.03 -4.28 -7.29
C LYS A 377 66.63 -3.64 -7.19
N ALA A 378 66.24 -3.04 -6.05
CA ALA A 378 66.64 -1.72 -5.45
C ALA A 378 65.92 -0.56 -6.16
N LYS A 379 65.28 0.47 -5.55
CA LYS A 379 65.23 1.12 -4.22
C LYS A 379 64.00 2.07 -4.27
N SER A 380 63.08 2.11 -3.30
CA SER A 380 63.02 2.93 -2.07
C SER A 380 62.99 4.46 -2.23
N LYS A 381 62.00 5.06 -1.52
CA LYS A 381 61.99 6.31 -0.71
C LYS A 381 61.24 7.55 -1.24
N ALA A 382 60.21 7.92 -0.47
CA ALA A 382 59.77 9.29 -0.16
C ALA A 382 60.89 10.08 0.56
N PRO A 383 60.82 11.43 0.71
CA PRO A 383 60.05 12.01 1.83
C PRO A 383 59.49 13.44 1.60
N ALA A 384 58.90 13.95 2.69
CA ALA A 384 58.11 15.15 2.94
C ALA A 384 58.79 16.54 2.89
N GLY A 385 57.96 17.59 2.84
CA GLY A 385 57.97 18.66 3.87
C GLY A 385 58.12 20.13 3.43
N ALA A 386 57.13 20.96 3.82
CA ALA A 386 57.16 22.41 4.16
C ALA A 386 57.44 23.43 3.03
N ASP A 387 56.98 24.70 3.03
CA ASP A 387 55.99 25.53 3.74
C ASP A 387 56.01 26.91 3.01
N ASP A 388 55.05 27.78 3.33
CA ASP A 388 55.05 29.25 3.16
C ASP A 388 54.33 29.85 1.93
N GLY A 389 53.40 30.78 2.21
CA GLY A 389 53.26 31.99 1.41
C GLY A 389 51.87 32.42 0.93
N GLU A 390 51.19 33.21 1.75
CA GLU A 390 50.32 34.34 1.39
C GLU A 390 48.81 34.16 1.07
N LYS A 391 48.08 35.18 1.54
CA LYS A 391 46.64 35.27 1.87
C LYS A 391 45.99 36.41 1.02
N PRO A 392 44.71 36.81 1.23
CA PRO A 392 43.63 36.86 0.23
C PRO A 392 43.31 38.28 -0.28
N PRO A 393 42.14 38.49 -0.92
CA PRO A 393 41.34 39.62 -0.45
C PRO A 393 39.82 39.36 -0.36
N GLU A 394 39.25 39.80 0.77
CA GLU A 394 37.86 40.27 0.94
C GLU A 394 37.78 41.79 0.72
N CYS A 395 36.66 42.29 0.19
CA CYS A 395 35.97 43.59 0.46
C CYS A 395 34.95 43.86 -0.67
N LYS A 396 33.76 44.44 -0.50
CA LYS A 396 32.99 44.95 0.64
C LYS A 396 31.57 45.28 0.13
N GLN A 397 30.60 45.23 1.03
CA GLN A 397 29.25 45.80 0.88
C GLN A 397 29.27 47.31 0.62
N GLN A 398 28.26 47.78 -0.12
CA GLN A 398 27.48 48.97 0.22
C GLN A 398 26.06 48.85 -0.33
#